data_AF-A0A661T1K2-F1
#
_entry.id   AF-A0A661T1K2-F1
#
_cell.length_a   1.000
_cell.length_b   1.000
_cell.length_c   1.000
_cell.angle_alpha   90.00
_cell.angle_beta   90.00
_cell.angle_gamma   90.00
#
_symmetry.space_group_name_H-M   'P 1'
#
loop_
_entity.id
_entity.type
_entity.pdbx_description
1 polymer ?
#
loop_
_entity_poly.entity_id
_entity_poly.type
_entity_poly.pdbx_seq_one_letter_code
_entity_poly.pdbx_strand_id
1 'polypeptide(L)'
;RDRLNELAFYFPLRKISAGRLSRVFRNTGESDPVPGFSIDLQHLDFSPVRGYMKGFVDMVFQFDGRFYLVDWKSNFLGNSVEDYGGPALARAMKENYYVLQYHIYALALHQYLRLRLPDYRYDRHFGGVFYIFLRGVRTDRGPDYGIFRDRPSEKRITDLCHALINGPVQ
;
A
#
# COMPACT_ATOMS: atom_id res chain seq x y z
N ARG A 1 6.29 15.55 -16.01
CA ARG A 1 6.93 14.22 -16.19
C ARG A 1 6.00 13.25 -15.49
N ASP A 2 5.25 12.47 -16.25
CA ASP A 2 3.98 11.90 -15.74
C ASP A 2 4.19 10.54 -15.08
N ARG A 3 5.45 10.19 -14.81
CA ARG A 3 5.90 8.98 -14.15
C ARG A 3 7.23 9.18 -13.44
N LEU A 4 7.36 8.56 -12.27
CA LEU A 4 8.59 8.35 -11.51
C LEU A 4 8.78 6.84 -11.32
N ASN A 5 9.96 6.33 -11.65
CA ASN A 5 10.32 4.93 -11.38
C ASN A 5 11.23 4.88 -10.15
N GLU A 6 11.14 3.81 -9.38
CA GLU A 6 11.96 3.55 -8.20
C GLU A 6 11.98 4.73 -7.23
N LEU A 7 10.80 5.25 -6.88
CA LEU A 7 10.69 6.38 -5.96
C LEU A 7 11.19 5.94 -4.58
N ALA A 8 12.41 6.37 -4.25
CA ALA A 8 13.00 6.14 -2.93
C ALA A 8 12.25 6.95 -1.86
N PHE A 9 12.03 6.34 -0.71
CA PHE A 9 11.54 7.02 0.48
C PHE A 9 12.36 6.66 1.71
N TYR A 10 12.32 7.58 2.67
CA TYR A 10 13.01 7.46 3.95
C TYR A 10 12.24 8.25 5.00
N PHE A 11 11.84 7.60 6.09
CA PHE A 11 11.24 8.29 7.24
C PHE A 11 11.61 7.65 8.57
N PRO A 12 11.70 8.45 9.66
CA PRO A 12 11.98 7.93 10.98
C PRO A 12 10.83 7.08 11.50
N LEU A 13 11.18 5.94 12.11
CA LEU A 13 10.26 5.05 12.80
C LEU A 13 10.29 5.30 14.29
N ARG A 14 9.11 5.54 14.86
CA ARG A 14 8.85 5.38 16.29
C ARG A 14 8.89 3.90 16.66
N LYS A 15 8.98 3.65 17.97
CA LYS A 15 8.75 2.31 18.52
C LYS A 15 7.36 1.81 18.09
N ILE A 16 7.36 0.87 17.15
CA ILE A 16 6.16 0.24 16.60
C ILE A 16 6.19 -1.26 16.93
N SER A 17 5.02 -1.85 17.19
CA SER A 17 4.84 -3.28 17.43
C SER A 17 3.67 -3.82 16.61
N ALA A 18 3.61 -5.14 16.43
CA ALA A 18 2.55 -5.84 15.71
C ALA A 18 1.15 -5.46 16.20
N GLY A 19 0.95 -5.46 17.53
CA GLY A 19 -0.32 -5.05 18.13
C GLY A 19 -0.68 -3.59 17.86
N ARG A 20 0.31 -2.67 17.80
CA ARG A 20 0.05 -1.27 17.45
C ARG A 20 -0.31 -1.11 15.98
N LEU A 21 0.36 -1.83 15.07
CA LEU A 21 0.00 -1.86 13.64
C LEU A 21 -1.41 -2.42 13.45
N SER A 22 -1.71 -3.59 14.00
CA SER A 22 -3.04 -4.22 13.91
C SER A 22 -4.16 -3.28 14.38
N ARG A 23 -3.93 -2.49 15.43
CA ARG A 23 -4.91 -1.50 15.91
C ARG A 23 -5.18 -0.37 14.91
N VAL A 24 -4.18 0.07 14.13
CA VAL A 24 -4.38 1.07 13.06
C VAL A 24 -5.41 0.55 12.07
N PHE A 25 -5.33 -0.72 11.68
CA PHE A 25 -6.25 -1.30 10.70
C PHE A 25 -7.66 -1.53 11.29
N ARG A 26 -7.78 -1.93 12.57
CA ARG A 26 -9.09 -2.13 13.23
C ARG A 26 -9.84 -0.84 13.59
N ASN A 27 -9.14 0.18 14.09
CA ASN A 27 -9.77 1.35 14.72
C ASN A 27 -10.21 2.44 13.73
N THR A 28 -10.23 2.14 12.43
CA THR A 28 -10.59 3.15 11.41
C THR A 28 -12.09 3.35 11.24
N GLY A 29 -12.94 2.46 11.77
CA GLY A 29 -14.37 2.41 11.41
C GLY A 29 -14.60 1.94 9.97
N GLU A 30 -13.53 1.53 9.30
CA GLU A 30 -13.49 1.03 7.94
C GLU A 30 -13.16 -0.47 7.99
N SER A 31 -13.71 -1.25 7.05
CA SER A 31 -13.36 -2.67 6.93
C SER A 31 -11.89 -2.86 6.57
N ASP A 32 -11.35 -4.04 6.87
CA ASP A 32 -10.03 -4.41 6.39
C ASP A 32 -9.99 -4.32 4.85
N PRO A 33 -8.87 -3.86 4.25
CA PRO A 33 -8.72 -3.86 2.79
C PRO A 33 -8.84 -5.26 2.18
N VAL A 34 -8.42 -6.27 2.95
CA VAL A 34 -8.61 -7.69 2.67
C VAL A 34 -9.14 -8.34 3.94
N PRO A 35 -10.24 -9.13 3.90
CA PRO A 35 -10.84 -9.72 5.09
C PRO A 35 -9.83 -10.44 6.00
N GLY A 36 -9.82 -10.06 7.28
CA GLY A 36 -8.98 -10.67 8.31
C GLY A 36 -7.52 -10.19 8.34
N PHE A 37 -7.13 -9.25 7.48
CA PHE A 37 -5.75 -8.75 7.44
C PHE A 37 -5.30 -8.14 8.78
N SER A 38 -6.18 -7.42 9.48
CA SER A 38 -5.84 -6.85 10.79
C SER A 38 -5.56 -7.93 11.84
N ILE A 39 -6.15 -9.12 11.72
CA ILE A 39 -5.88 -10.26 12.60
C ILE A 39 -4.50 -10.81 12.29
N ASP A 40 -4.17 -11.03 11.02
CA ASP A 40 -2.86 -11.53 10.57
C ASP A 40 -1.71 -10.60 10.99
N LEU A 41 -1.95 -9.29 11.07
CA LEU A 41 -0.98 -8.34 11.61
C LEU A 41 -0.64 -8.56 13.09
N GLN A 42 -1.51 -9.19 13.88
CA GLN A 42 -1.20 -9.54 15.28
C GLN A 42 -0.15 -10.65 15.37
N HIS A 43 -0.11 -11.51 14.36
CA HIS A 43 0.81 -12.64 14.27
C HIS A 43 2.13 -12.27 13.58
N LEU A 44 2.26 -11.02 13.12
CA LEU A 44 3.51 -10.53 12.56
C LEU A 44 4.58 -10.51 13.66
N ASP A 45 5.58 -11.39 13.53
CA ASP A 45 6.64 -11.50 14.52
C ASP A 45 7.78 -10.52 14.21
N PHE A 46 7.90 -9.50 15.06
CA PHE A 46 9.04 -8.61 15.07
C PHE A 46 9.19 -7.96 16.43
N SER A 47 10.44 -7.83 16.88
CA SER A 47 10.76 -7.01 18.05
C SER A 47 10.40 -5.55 17.78
N PRO A 48 9.93 -4.79 18.77
CA PRO A 48 9.60 -3.39 18.57
C PRO A 48 10.75 -2.62 17.90
N VAL A 49 10.51 -2.09 16.70
CA VAL A 49 11.55 -1.42 15.90
C VAL A 49 11.53 0.08 16.18
N ARG A 50 12.72 0.67 16.34
CA ARG A 50 12.98 2.11 16.28
C ARG A 50 14.13 2.32 15.32
N GLY A 51 14.07 3.35 14.48
CA GLY A 51 15.13 3.62 13.51
C GLY A 51 14.58 4.39 12.32
N TYR A 52 14.92 3.94 11.12
CA TYR A 52 14.41 4.51 9.88
C TYR A 52 13.89 3.42 8.97
N MET A 53 12.80 3.72 8.28
CA MET A 53 12.30 2.89 7.18
C MET A 53 12.84 3.47 5.88
N LYS A 54 13.50 2.62 5.09
CA LYS A 54 13.89 2.91 3.72
C LYS A 54 13.20 1.92 2.79
N GLY A 55 12.73 2.40 1.65
CA GLY A 55 12.21 1.53 0.60
C GLY A 55 12.15 2.26 -0.72
N PHE A 56 11.69 1.53 -1.73
CA PHE A 56 11.48 2.02 -3.08
C PHE A 56 10.09 1.60 -3.52
N VAL A 57 9.39 2.50 -4.20
CA VAL A 57 8.17 2.20 -4.93
C VAL A 57 8.56 1.97 -6.38
N ASP A 58 8.21 0.83 -6.97
CA ASP A 58 8.56 0.49 -8.35
C ASP A 58 8.18 1.60 -9.33
N MET A 59 6.93 2.07 -9.25
CA MET A 59 6.44 3.13 -10.13
C MET A 59 5.34 3.97 -9.49
N VAL A 60 5.47 5.28 -9.68
CA VAL A 60 4.41 6.27 -9.44
C VAL A 60 4.08 6.91 -10.78
N PHE A 61 2.80 7.02 -11.14
CA PHE A 61 2.41 7.78 -12.32
C PHE A 61 1.27 8.74 -12.03
N GLN A 62 1.17 9.77 -12.85
CA GLN A 62 0.08 10.74 -12.81
C GLN A 62 -0.88 10.49 -13.97
N PHE A 63 -2.17 10.42 -13.67
CA PHE A 63 -3.24 10.34 -14.66
C PHE A 63 -4.42 11.18 -14.18
N ASP A 64 -4.91 12.07 -15.05
CA ASP A 64 -6.03 12.97 -14.76
C ASP A 64 -5.90 13.71 -13.40
N GLY A 65 -4.72 14.30 -13.17
CA GLY A 65 -4.41 15.04 -11.94
C GLY A 65 -4.19 14.18 -10.70
N ARG A 66 -4.32 12.84 -10.79
CA ARG A 66 -4.17 11.90 -9.67
C ARG A 66 -2.90 11.08 -9.78
N PHE A 67 -2.27 10.78 -8.65
CA PHE A 67 -1.06 9.98 -8.52
C PHE A 67 -1.38 8.55 -8.08
N TYR A 68 -0.84 7.58 -8.80
CA TYR A 68 -1.10 6.16 -8.59
C TYR A 68 0.20 5.40 -8.32
N LEU A 69 0.13 4.41 -7.44
CA LEU A 69 1.22 3.47 -7.16
C LEU A 69 1.06 2.21 -8.01
N VAL A 70 2.17 1.69 -8.50
CA VAL A 70 2.25 0.38 -9.16
C VAL A 70 3.39 -0.43 -8.56
N ASP A 71 3.13 -1.70 -8.31
CA ASP A 71 4.13 -2.68 -7.87
C ASP A 71 3.93 -3.99 -8.66
N TRP A 72 5.03 -4.60 -9.11
CA TRP A 72 5.01 -5.80 -9.95
C TRP A 72 5.33 -7.06 -9.15
N LYS A 73 4.48 -8.08 -9.29
CA LYS A 73 4.57 -9.35 -8.57
C LYS A 73 4.73 -10.52 -9.54
N SER A 74 5.74 -11.36 -9.30
CA SER A 74 6.01 -12.59 -10.08
C SER A 74 5.48 -13.87 -9.41
N ASN A 75 4.69 -13.73 -8.34
CA ASN A 75 4.17 -14.83 -7.52
C ASN A 75 3.47 -15.90 -8.37
N PHE A 76 3.64 -17.17 -8.01
CA PHE A 76 2.90 -18.29 -8.58
C PHE A 76 1.61 -18.51 -7.78
N LEU A 77 0.45 -18.29 -8.40
CA LEU A 77 -0.85 -18.59 -7.77
C LEU A 77 -1.51 -19.86 -8.33
N GLY A 78 -1.04 -20.31 -9.49
CA GLY A 78 -1.49 -21.50 -10.19
C GLY A 78 -1.13 -21.43 -11.69
N ASN A 79 -1.61 -22.41 -12.44
CA ASN A 79 -1.27 -22.61 -13.85
C ASN A 79 -2.22 -21.88 -14.82
N SER A 80 -3.39 -21.47 -14.35
CA SER A 80 -4.45 -20.87 -15.14
C SER A 80 -4.62 -19.38 -14.79
N VAL A 81 -5.23 -18.60 -15.67
CA VAL A 81 -5.49 -17.17 -15.39
C VAL A 81 -6.51 -17.02 -14.25
N GLU A 82 -7.41 -17.99 -14.13
CA GLU A 82 -8.43 -18.09 -13.08
C GLU A 82 -7.82 -18.19 -11.68
N ASP A 83 -6.61 -18.77 -11.57
CA ASP A 83 -5.84 -18.81 -10.32
C ASP A 83 -5.34 -17.42 -9.86
N TYR A 84 -5.48 -16.40 -10.71
CA TYR A 84 -5.16 -15.00 -10.42
C TYR A 84 -6.40 -14.12 -10.32
N GLY A 85 -7.57 -14.71 -10.03
CA GLY A 85 -8.80 -13.98 -9.75
C GLY A 85 -8.84 -13.34 -8.36
N GLY A 86 -9.85 -12.51 -8.11
CA GLY A 86 -10.03 -11.72 -6.88
C GLY A 86 -9.74 -12.47 -5.56
N PRO A 87 -10.35 -13.65 -5.29
CA PRO A 87 -10.10 -14.39 -4.05
C PRO A 87 -8.64 -14.85 -3.88
N ALA A 88 -8.00 -15.32 -4.95
CA ALA A 88 -6.62 -15.77 -4.92
C ALA A 88 -5.64 -14.59 -4.75
N LEU A 89 -5.91 -13.47 -5.43
CA LEU A 89 -5.17 -12.23 -5.25
C LEU A 89 -5.31 -11.71 -3.82
N ALA A 90 -6.53 -11.67 -3.26
CA ALA A 90 -6.77 -11.24 -1.89
C ALA A 90 -5.96 -12.09 -0.89
N ARG A 91 -5.97 -13.42 -1.05
CA ARG A 91 -5.14 -14.32 -0.24
C ARG A 91 -3.66 -14.00 -0.37
N ALA A 92 -3.14 -13.85 -1.60
CA ALA A 92 -1.74 -13.54 -1.83
C ALA A 92 -1.32 -12.18 -1.24
N MET A 93 -2.17 -11.17 -1.37
CA MET A 93 -1.97 -9.83 -0.80
C MET A 93 -1.87 -9.88 0.74
N LYS A 94 -2.65 -10.77 1.35
CA LYS A 94 -2.69 -11.00 2.80
C LYS A 94 -1.45 -11.75 3.28
N GLU A 95 -1.18 -12.92 2.72
CA GLU A 95 -0.09 -13.83 3.12
C GLU A 95 1.31 -13.21 2.97
N ASN A 96 1.49 -12.36 1.96
CA ASN A 96 2.77 -11.69 1.71
C ASN A 96 2.86 -10.30 2.35
N TYR A 97 1.87 -9.91 3.17
CA TYR A 97 1.77 -8.59 3.79
C TYR A 97 1.86 -7.41 2.79
N TYR A 98 1.48 -7.64 1.54
CA TYR A 98 1.44 -6.58 0.52
C TYR A 98 0.44 -5.49 0.86
N VAL A 99 -0.59 -5.81 1.67
CA VAL A 99 -1.48 -4.79 2.24
C VAL A 99 -0.72 -3.79 3.10
N LEU A 100 0.12 -4.24 4.03
CA LEU A 100 0.95 -3.32 4.84
C LEU A 100 1.95 -2.56 3.95
N GLN A 101 2.54 -3.25 2.97
CA GLN A 101 3.49 -2.66 2.04
C GLN A 101 2.90 -1.46 1.29
N TYR A 102 1.75 -1.60 0.64
CA TYR A 102 1.19 -0.48 -0.13
C TYR A 102 0.69 0.65 0.76
N HIS A 103 0.28 0.37 2.00
CA HIS A 103 -0.06 1.41 2.96
C HIS A 103 1.16 2.25 3.33
N ILE A 104 2.32 1.61 3.52
CA ILE A 104 3.60 2.29 3.73
C ILE A 104 3.97 3.13 2.49
N TYR A 105 3.79 2.58 1.28
CA TYR A 105 4.07 3.31 0.04
C TYR A 105 3.12 4.49 -0.17
N ALA A 106 1.84 4.32 0.14
CA ALA A 106 0.84 5.39 0.09
C ALA A 106 1.16 6.50 1.09
N LEU A 107 1.59 6.16 2.31
CA LEU A 107 2.09 7.12 3.29
C LEU A 107 3.33 7.87 2.78
N ALA A 108 4.30 7.15 2.21
CA ALA A 108 5.50 7.76 1.64
C ALA A 108 5.16 8.74 0.51
N LEU A 109 4.27 8.34 -0.40
CA LEU A 109 3.81 9.19 -1.50
C LEU A 109 3.00 10.39 -0.99
N HIS A 110 2.15 10.19 0.02
CA HIS A 110 1.38 11.26 0.66
C HIS A 110 2.32 12.35 1.22
N GLN A 111 3.35 11.95 1.97
CA GLN A 111 4.37 12.88 2.49
C GLN A 111 5.17 13.54 1.35
N TYR A 112 5.54 12.76 0.33
CA TYR A 112 6.29 13.26 -0.83
C TYR A 112 5.54 14.35 -1.60
N LEU A 113 4.24 14.13 -1.86
CA LEU A 113 3.38 15.07 -2.58
C LEU A 113 3.05 16.29 -1.75
N ARG A 114 2.77 16.14 -0.45
CA ARG A 114 2.52 17.27 0.46
C ARG A 114 3.68 18.29 0.48
N LEU A 115 4.91 17.82 0.32
CA LEU A 115 6.10 18.68 0.29
C LEU A 115 6.37 19.36 -1.06
N ARG A 116 5.73 18.90 -2.15
CA ARG A 116 6.10 19.27 -3.53
C ARG A 116 4.96 19.85 -4.35
N LEU A 117 3.73 19.50 -4.02
CA LEU A 117 2.55 19.94 -4.74
C LEU A 117 1.85 21.02 -3.91
N PRO A 118 1.83 22.28 -4.38
CA PRO A 118 1.02 23.33 -3.77
C PRO A 118 -0.45 22.90 -3.70
N ASP A 119 -1.14 23.27 -2.61
CA ASP A 119 -2.55 22.94 -2.37
C ASP A 119 -2.88 21.44 -2.43
N TYR A 120 -1.90 20.58 -2.12
CA TYR A 120 -2.09 19.14 -2.07
C TYR A 120 -3.22 18.77 -1.09
N ARG A 121 -4.16 17.99 -1.61
CA ARG A 121 -5.20 17.29 -0.86
C ARG A 121 -5.23 15.81 -1.25
N TYR A 122 -5.30 14.90 -0.28
CA TYR A 122 -5.23 13.46 -0.53
C TYR A 122 -6.41 12.96 -1.38
N ASP A 123 -7.63 13.38 -1.02
CA ASP A 123 -8.88 13.08 -1.73
C ASP A 123 -8.84 13.45 -3.23
N ARG A 124 -8.20 14.56 -3.56
CA ARG A 124 -8.07 15.07 -4.93
C ARG A 124 -6.90 14.44 -5.69
N HIS A 125 -5.74 14.30 -5.06
CA HIS A 125 -4.50 14.00 -5.77
C HIS A 125 -4.02 12.57 -5.61
N PHE A 126 -4.38 11.85 -4.56
CA PHE A 126 -4.10 10.42 -4.52
C PHE A 126 -5.11 9.69 -5.42
N GLY A 127 -4.65 8.71 -6.18
CA GLY A 127 -5.41 7.95 -7.17
C GLY A 127 -5.76 6.54 -6.70
N GLY A 128 -4.80 5.85 -6.10
CA GLY A 128 -4.93 4.46 -5.65
C GLY A 128 -3.65 3.69 -5.88
N VAL A 129 -3.74 2.37 -5.68
CA VAL A 129 -2.63 1.43 -5.82
C VAL A 129 -3.02 0.29 -6.75
N PHE A 130 -2.03 -0.19 -7.52
CA PHE A 130 -2.14 -1.35 -8.39
C PHE A 130 -1.03 -2.34 -8.07
N TYR A 131 -1.40 -3.55 -7.69
CA TYR A 131 -0.47 -4.67 -7.52
C TYR A 131 -0.68 -5.63 -8.68
N ILE A 132 0.33 -5.72 -9.55
CA ILE A 132 0.22 -6.40 -10.83
C ILE A 132 0.95 -7.74 -10.77
N PHE A 133 0.19 -8.82 -10.63
CA PHE A 133 0.65 -10.20 -10.68
C PHE A 133 0.82 -10.61 -12.14
N LEU A 134 2.05 -10.47 -12.64
CA LEU A 134 2.41 -10.58 -14.06
C LEU A 134 1.87 -11.83 -14.75
N ARG A 135 1.86 -12.97 -14.04
CA ARG A 135 1.41 -14.26 -14.57
C ARG A 135 -0.10 -14.36 -14.79
N GLY A 136 -0.87 -13.48 -14.13
CA GLY A 136 -2.33 -13.41 -14.27
C GLY A 136 -2.81 -12.36 -15.27
N VAL A 137 -1.93 -11.51 -15.81
CA VAL A 137 -2.32 -10.45 -16.74
C VAL A 137 -2.45 -11.02 -18.14
N ARG A 138 -3.62 -10.84 -18.73
CA ARG A 138 -4.01 -11.40 -20.03
C ARG A 138 -4.81 -10.36 -20.82
N THR A 139 -4.35 -10.01 -22.02
CA THR A 139 -4.99 -9.00 -22.87
C THR A 139 -6.38 -9.42 -23.35
N ASP A 140 -6.64 -10.72 -23.39
CA ASP A 140 -7.88 -11.37 -23.81
C ASP A 140 -8.89 -11.60 -22.66
N ARG A 141 -8.51 -11.34 -21.40
CA ARG A 141 -9.33 -11.68 -20.21
C ARG A 141 -9.68 -10.48 -19.32
N GLY A 142 -9.37 -9.27 -19.76
CA GLY A 142 -9.74 -8.03 -19.08
C GLY A 142 -9.00 -7.81 -17.74
N PRO A 143 -9.37 -6.75 -17.01
CA PRO A 143 -8.68 -6.30 -15.79
C PRO A 143 -8.97 -7.11 -14.52
N ASP A 144 -9.81 -8.14 -14.60
CA ASP A 144 -10.32 -8.91 -13.45
C ASP A 144 -9.33 -9.94 -12.91
N TYR A 145 -8.30 -10.25 -13.70
CA TYR A 145 -7.25 -11.19 -13.35
C TYR A 145 -5.89 -10.50 -13.28
N GLY A 146 -5.07 -10.93 -12.32
CA GLY A 146 -3.70 -10.48 -12.16
C GLY A 146 -3.54 -9.04 -11.65
N ILE A 147 -4.62 -8.27 -11.44
CA ILE A 147 -4.52 -6.89 -10.97
C ILE A 147 -5.34 -6.72 -9.69
N PHE A 148 -4.65 -6.57 -8.56
CA PHE A 148 -5.26 -6.10 -7.32
C PHE A 148 -5.29 -4.58 -7.29
N ARG A 149 -6.41 -4.00 -6.84
CA ARG A 149 -6.64 -2.56 -6.75
C ARG A 149 -7.08 -2.19 -5.36
N ASP A 150 -6.55 -1.10 -4.83
CA ASP A 150 -7.08 -0.49 -3.62
C ASP A 150 -6.90 1.04 -3.65
N ARG A 151 -7.66 1.74 -2.81
CA ARG A 151 -7.48 3.15 -2.53
C ARG A 151 -7.64 3.36 -1.02
N PRO A 152 -6.55 3.25 -0.24
CA PRO A 152 -6.62 3.49 1.19
C PRO A 152 -7.17 4.89 1.48
N SER A 153 -8.01 5.01 2.51
CA SER A 153 -8.58 6.29 2.91
C SER A 153 -7.51 7.23 3.47
N GLU A 154 -7.76 8.53 3.38
CA GLU A 154 -6.89 9.54 4.02
C GLU A 154 -6.79 9.31 5.52
N LYS A 155 -7.90 8.92 6.16
CA LYS A 155 -7.94 8.61 7.59
C LYS A 155 -6.97 7.49 7.93
N ARG A 156 -7.00 6.38 7.17
CA ARG A 156 -6.12 5.23 7.39
C ARG A 156 -4.65 5.58 7.20
N ILE A 157 -4.32 6.39 6.19
CA ILE A 157 -2.95 6.88 5.98
C ILE A 157 -2.50 7.81 7.12
N THR A 158 -3.40 8.66 7.62
CA THR A 158 -3.12 9.56 8.74
C THR A 158 -2.89 8.78 10.04
N ASP A 159 -3.73 7.79 10.34
CA ASP A 159 -3.59 6.94 11.52
C ASP A 159 -2.29 6.12 11.47
N LEU A 160 -1.94 5.61 10.29
CA LEU A 160 -0.66 4.94 10.06
C LEU A 160 0.52 5.89 10.25
N CYS A 161 0.42 7.13 9.75
CA CYS A 161 1.42 8.17 9.97
C CYS A 161 1.66 8.39 11.46
N HIS A 162 0.60 8.56 12.26
CA HIS A 162 0.71 8.76 13.71
C HIS A 162 1.28 7.54 14.45
N ALA A 163 1.04 6.34 13.94
CA ALA A 163 1.59 5.10 14.49
C ALA A 163 3.08 4.94 14.20
N LEU A 164 3.51 5.25 12.97
CA LEU A 164 4.87 5.04 12.48
C LEU A 164 5.80 6.23 12.77
N ILE A 165 5.29 7.47 12.72
CA ILE A 165 6.06 8.72 12.70
C ILE A 165 5.59 9.64 13.84
N ASN A 166 6.48 10.40 14.49
CA ASN A 166 6.08 11.48 15.43
C ASN A 166 5.53 12.65 14.58
N GLY A 167 4.32 13.15 14.81
CA GLY A 167 3.81 14.30 14.03
C GLY A 167 4.37 15.65 14.53
N PRO A 168 4.39 16.71 13.69
CA PRO A 168 4.62 16.78 12.24
C PRO A 168 6.02 17.36 11.93
N VAL A 169 6.47 17.37 10.67
CA VAL A 169 7.26 18.54 10.22
C VAL A 169 6.24 19.54 9.71
N GLN A 170 6.32 20.74 10.26
CA GLN A 170 5.46 21.89 9.97
C GLN A 170 5.32 22.13 8.47
#